data_AF-A0A7V4G872-F1
#
_entry.id   AF-A0A7V4G872-F1
#
_cell.length_a   1.000
_cell.length_b   1.000
_cell.length_c   1.000
_cell.angle_alpha   90.00
_cell.angle_beta   90.00
_cell.angle_gamma   90.00
#
_symmetry.space_group_name_H-M   'P 1'
#
loop_
_entity.id
_entity.type
_entity.pdbx_description
1 polymer ?
#
loop_
_entity_poly.entity_id
_entity_poly.type
_entity_poly.pdbx_seq_one_letter_code
_entity_poly.pdbx_strand_id
1 'polypeptide(L)'
;RWAAAAADACEAFLSQVVNVRDYPLTRLASTTASELAKVLENSYRAVNIAFMEEWGRFAEEIGVDIFPVIEAIRQRPTHSNLRQPGFGVGGYCLTKDPLLPGIAARDLFGRPDLTFPFCTLAVQANRDMPLVTLRRVTALLGGNLAGKKLLLLGVSYRQEVGDTRHSPAETLVRAAREQGAQVSAHDPYLTWWPELGEPLPPALPSPAGMDAVVFAVAHDAYRDLDLAAWLNGARPLIFDANHVLSPAQLDAARAAGCRVAGIGRGDLA
;
A
#
# COMPACT_ATOMS: atom_id res chain seq x y z
N ARG A 1 29.39 26.41 -7.00
CA ARG A 1 30.02 25.65 -5.90
C ARG A 1 29.49 26.25 -4.61
N TRP A 2 28.67 25.52 -3.87
CA TRP A 2 28.26 25.98 -2.54
C TRP A 2 29.50 26.11 -1.66
N ALA A 3 29.59 27.16 -0.88
CA ALA A 3 30.72 27.37 0.01
C ALA A 3 30.73 26.25 1.07
N ALA A 4 31.90 25.70 1.40
CA ALA A 4 32.06 24.72 2.50
C ALA A 4 31.38 25.21 3.79
N ALA A 5 31.40 26.53 4.03
CA ALA A 5 30.71 27.20 5.11
C ALA A 5 29.20 26.89 5.20
N ALA A 6 28.51 26.73 4.07
CA ALA A 6 27.07 26.40 4.08
C ALA A 6 26.84 24.95 4.53
N ALA A 7 27.70 24.02 4.12
CA ALA A 7 27.64 22.63 4.58
C ALA A 7 27.97 22.52 6.07
N ASP A 8 28.99 23.25 6.54
CA ASP A 8 29.38 23.32 7.95
C ASP A 8 28.27 23.92 8.82
N ALA A 9 27.65 25.01 8.37
CA ALA A 9 26.53 25.63 9.08
C ALA A 9 25.31 24.69 9.16
N CYS A 10 25.00 23.96 8.07
CA CYS A 10 23.93 22.97 8.05
C CYS A 10 24.20 21.82 9.03
N GLU A 11 25.42 21.28 9.05
CA GLU A 11 25.81 20.21 9.97
C GLU A 11 25.76 20.66 11.44
N ALA A 12 26.25 21.86 11.73
CA ALA A 12 26.20 22.44 13.07
C ALA A 12 24.77 22.68 13.54
N PHE A 13 23.88 23.13 12.65
CA PHE A 13 22.46 23.31 12.95
C PHE A 13 21.76 21.96 13.18
N LEU A 14 21.90 21.01 12.24
CA LEU A 14 21.25 19.71 12.33
C LEU A 14 21.70 18.95 13.58
N SER A 15 22.99 19.01 13.94
CA SER A 15 23.51 18.37 15.15
C SER A 15 22.89 18.86 16.47
N GLN A 16 22.21 20.00 16.47
CA GLN A 16 21.48 20.52 17.64
C GLN A 16 20.04 20.01 17.73
N VAL A 17 19.45 19.57 16.61
CA VAL A 17 18.02 19.23 16.53
C VAL A 17 17.75 17.75 16.24
N VAL A 18 18.68 17.03 15.63
CA VAL A 18 18.60 15.58 15.41
C VAL A 18 19.57 14.82 16.30
N ASN A 19 19.18 13.59 16.69
CA ASN A 19 20.02 12.69 17.47
C ASN A 19 21.14 12.09 16.59
N VAL A 20 22.19 12.87 16.34
CA VAL A 20 23.30 12.48 15.48
C VAL A 20 24.19 11.38 16.07
N ARG A 21 24.05 11.08 17.37
CA ARG A 21 24.73 9.94 18.01
C ARG A 21 24.21 8.63 17.45
N ASP A 22 22.89 8.51 17.34
CA ASP A 22 22.24 7.27 16.90
C ASP A 22 21.96 7.30 15.38
N TYR A 23 21.91 8.50 14.77
CA TYR A 23 21.66 8.72 13.33
C TYR A 23 22.70 9.69 12.74
N PRO A 24 23.94 9.24 12.47
CA PRO A 24 25.01 10.12 12.03
C PRO A 24 24.71 10.81 10.70
N LEU A 25 25.07 12.09 10.61
CA LEU A 25 24.94 12.87 9.37
C LEU A 25 25.97 12.39 8.35
N THR A 26 25.59 12.36 7.07
CA THR A 26 26.48 12.05 5.96
C THR A 26 26.53 13.23 4.99
N ARG A 27 27.72 13.82 4.84
CA ARG A 27 27.95 14.91 3.89
C ARG A 27 28.24 14.35 2.50
N LEU A 28 27.46 14.77 1.51
CA LEU A 28 27.68 14.41 0.11
C LEU A 28 28.45 15.49 -0.64
N ALA A 29 29.01 15.12 -1.80
CA ALA A 29 29.92 15.97 -2.56
C ALA A 29 29.26 17.22 -3.19
N SER A 30 27.93 17.24 -3.34
CA SER A 30 27.17 18.35 -3.93
C SER A 30 25.70 18.32 -3.51
N THR A 31 24.97 19.42 -3.73
CA THR A 31 23.50 19.44 -3.54
C THR A 31 22.80 18.47 -4.48
N THR A 32 23.27 18.36 -5.73
CA THR A 32 22.75 17.39 -6.69
C THR A 32 22.91 15.95 -6.20
N ALA A 33 24.02 15.62 -5.51
CA ALA A 33 24.18 14.32 -4.88
C ALA A 33 23.15 14.09 -3.75
N SER A 34 22.85 15.12 -2.94
CA SER A 34 21.81 15.06 -1.90
C SER A 34 20.40 14.93 -2.48
N GLU A 35 20.08 15.66 -3.54
CA GLU A 35 18.80 15.55 -4.27
C GLU A 35 18.65 14.15 -4.89
N LEU A 36 19.71 13.64 -5.52
CA LEU A 36 19.72 12.31 -6.11
C LEU A 36 19.52 11.21 -5.05
N ALA A 37 20.11 11.35 -3.87
CA ALA A 37 19.92 10.38 -2.78
C ALA A 37 18.44 10.23 -2.41
N LYS A 38 17.68 11.33 -2.34
CA LYS A 38 16.26 11.30 -2.02
C LYS A 38 15.44 10.60 -3.10
N VAL A 39 15.70 10.95 -4.36
CA VAL A 39 14.98 10.36 -5.50
C VAL A 39 15.31 8.86 -5.61
N LEU A 40 16.58 8.48 -5.51
CA LEU A 40 17.02 7.09 -5.59
C LEU A 40 16.44 6.22 -4.46
N GLU A 41 16.36 6.72 -3.23
CA GLU A 41 15.77 5.99 -2.09
C GLU A 41 14.29 5.68 -2.33
N ASN A 42 13.51 6.66 -2.80
CA ASN A 42 12.10 6.45 -3.14
C ASN A 42 11.94 5.54 -4.37
N SER A 43 12.79 5.66 -5.40
CA SER A 43 12.82 4.74 -6.54
C SER A 43 13.08 3.30 -6.11
N TYR A 44 14.10 3.08 -5.27
CA TYR A 44 14.44 1.78 -4.73
C TYR A 44 13.24 1.17 -3.99
N ARG A 45 12.58 1.96 -3.13
CA ARG A 45 11.41 1.49 -2.38
C ARG A 45 10.23 1.15 -3.30
N ALA A 46 9.93 1.99 -4.29
CA ALA A 46 8.84 1.77 -5.24
C ALA A 46 9.06 0.50 -6.08
N VAL A 47 10.29 0.26 -6.54
CA VAL A 47 10.68 -0.95 -7.28
C VAL A 47 10.56 -2.19 -6.40
N ASN A 48 10.99 -2.13 -5.13
CA ASN A 48 10.85 -3.26 -4.22
C ASN A 48 9.38 -3.61 -3.95
N ILE A 49 8.48 -2.63 -3.85
CA ILE A 49 7.04 -2.91 -3.67
C ILE A 49 6.47 -3.57 -4.92
N ALA A 50 6.76 -3.05 -6.11
CA ALA A 50 6.31 -3.62 -7.38
C ALA A 50 6.82 -5.05 -7.57
N PHE A 51 8.10 -5.29 -7.30
CA PHE A 51 8.71 -6.63 -7.32
C PHE A 51 7.95 -7.60 -6.40
N MET A 52 7.58 -7.17 -5.20
CA MET A 52 6.89 -8.04 -4.26
C MET A 52 5.45 -8.38 -4.67
N GLU A 53 4.79 -7.54 -5.47
CA GLU A 53 3.49 -7.87 -6.05
C GLU A 53 3.57 -9.02 -7.04
N GLU A 54 4.58 -9.02 -7.92
CA GLU A 54 4.79 -10.11 -8.88
C GLU A 54 4.98 -11.45 -8.17
N TRP A 55 5.83 -11.46 -7.13
CA TRP A 55 6.06 -12.65 -6.31
C TRP A 55 4.85 -13.03 -5.46
N GLY A 56 4.11 -12.05 -4.95
CA GLY A 56 2.86 -12.27 -4.23
C GLY A 56 1.85 -13.03 -5.10
N ARG A 57 1.68 -12.60 -6.35
CA ARG A 57 0.83 -13.29 -7.33
C ARG A 57 1.35 -14.67 -7.67
N PHE A 58 2.66 -14.83 -7.87
CA PHE A 58 3.23 -16.16 -8.09
C PHE A 58 2.94 -17.10 -6.92
N ALA A 59 3.13 -16.64 -5.68
CA ALA A 59 2.81 -17.41 -4.47
C ALA A 59 1.32 -17.80 -4.40
N GLU A 60 0.42 -16.89 -4.77
CA GLU A 60 -1.01 -17.16 -4.87
C GLU A 60 -1.32 -18.31 -5.84
N GLU A 61 -0.75 -18.28 -7.06
CA GLU A 61 -1.00 -19.29 -8.10
C GLU A 61 -0.47 -20.69 -7.73
N ILE A 62 0.55 -20.77 -6.86
CA ILE A 62 1.13 -22.05 -6.42
C ILE A 62 0.66 -22.49 -5.03
N GLY A 63 -0.30 -21.79 -4.43
CA GLY A 63 -0.89 -22.16 -3.13
C GLY A 63 0.02 -21.89 -1.92
N VAL A 64 0.89 -20.90 -1.99
CA VAL A 64 1.87 -20.56 -0.94
C VAL A 64 1.49 -19.27 -0.21
N ASP A 65 1.62 -19.27 1.12
CA ASP A 65 1.66 -18.06 1.95
C ASP A 65 3.05 -17.40 1.83
N ILE A 66 3.12 -16.23 1.20
CA ILE A 66 4.40 -15.54 1.00
C ILE A 66 4.93 -14.86 2.26
N PHE A 67 4.09 -14.57 3.27
CA PHE A 67 4.51 -13.75 4.41
C PHE A 67 5.55 -14.46 5.30
N PRO A 68 5.40 -15.75 5.67
CA PRO A 68 6.45 -16.50 6.37
C PRO A 68 7.76 -16.60 5.56
N VAL A 69 7.67 -16.69 4.22
CA VAL A 69 8.84 -16.73 3.33
C VAL A 69 9.59 -15.40 3.40
N ILE A 70 8.88 -14.27 3.34
CA ILE A 70 9.44 -12.92 3.49
C ILE A 70 10.12 -12.79 4.86
N GLU A 71 9.47 -13.19 5.94
CA GLU A 71 10.03 -13.09 7.29
C GLU A 71 11.29 -13.94 7.48
N ALA A 72 11.33 -15.12 6.86
CA ALA A 72 12.54 -15.97 6.86
C ALA A 72 13.71 -15.30 6.12
N ILE A 73 13.44 -14.60 5.01
CA ILE A 73 14.48 -13.86 4.25
C ILE A 73 14.95 -12.63 5.04
N ARG A 74 14.02 -11.90 5.67
CA ARG A 74 14.30 -10.67 6.44
C ARG A 74 15.22 -10.90 7.64
N GLN A 75 15.36 -12.15 8.13
CA GLN A 75 16.36 -12.50 9.15
C GLN A 75 17.80 -12.18 8.71
N ARG A 76 18.08 -12.09 7.40
CA ARG A 76 19.40 -11.69 6.88
C ARG A 76 19.52 -10.16 6.92
N PRO A 77 20.53 -9.59 7.59
CA PRO A 77 20.69 -8.14 7.66
C PRO A 77 20.75 -7.44 6.31
N THR A 78 21.26 -8.11 5.27
CA THR A 78 21.35 -7.57 3.90
C THR A 78 20.01 -7.56 3.15
N HIS A 79 18.97 -8.22 3.66
CA HIS A 79 17.64 -8.34 3.02
C HIS A 79 16.50 -7.98 3.98
N SER A 80 16.81 -7.47 5.18
CA SER A 80 15.82 -7.08 6.20
C SER A 80 14.85 -6.00 5.73
N ASN A 81 15.20 -5.27 4.67
CA ASN A 81 14.38 -4.23 4.06
C ASN A 81 13.50 -4.70 2.90
N LEU A 82 13.48 -6.01 2.59
CA LEU A 82 12.59 -6.59 1.59
C LEU A 82 11.14 -6.19 1.92
N ARG A 83 10.38 -5.76 0.93
CA ARG A 83 8.99 -5.32 1.14
C ARG A 83 8.04 -6.52 1.13
N GLN A 84 6.74 -6.25 1.23
CA GLN A 84 5.69 -7.26 1.13
C GLN A 84 4.68 -6.83 0.07
N PRO A 85 3.96 -7.77 -0.55
CA PRO A 85 2.85 -7.41 -1.42
C PRO A 85 1.73 -6.76 -0.59
N GLY A 86 0.89 -5.97 -1.24
CA GLY A 86 -0.17 -5.25 -0.57
C GLY A 86 -1.14 -4.58 -1.53
N PHE A 87 -1.94 -3.67 -1.01
CA PHE A 87 -3.09 -3.10 -1.71
C PHE A 87 -2.74 -2.05 -2.77
N GLY A 88 -1.53 -1.49 -2.69
CA GLY A 88 -1.05 -0.47 -3.61
C GLY A 88 -0.17 0.56 -2.93
N VAL A 89 0.32 1.50 -3.73
CA VAL A 89 1.18 2.58 -3.27
C VAL A 89 0.46 3.91 -3.44
N GLY A 90 0.27 4.64 -2.34
CA GLY A 90 -0.28 5.99 -2.37
C GLY A 90 0.63 7.04 -1.76
N GLY A 91 0.05 8.22 -1.54
CA GLY A 91 0.80 9.42 -1.15
C GLY A 91 1.63 9.99 -2.31
N TYR A 92 2.35 11.08 -2.03
CA TYR A 92 3.02 11.85 -3.08
C TYR A 92 4.37 11.30 -3.53
N CYS A 93 5.10 10.66 -2.62
CA CYS A 93 6.52 10.41 -2.84
C CYS A 93 6.73 9.29 -3.86
N LEU A 94 6.19 8.11 -3.58
CA LEU A 94 6.49 6.90 -4.37
C LEU A 94 5.75 6.85 -5.71
N THR A 95 4.70 7.67 -5.87
CA THR A 95 3.90 7.74 -7.10
C THR A 95 4.54 8.61 -8.18
N LYS A 96 5.48 9.48 -7.83
CA LYS A 96 6.12 10.42 -8.78
C LYS A 96 7.64 10.38 -8.76
N ASP A 97 8.27 10.22 -7.59
CA ASP A 97 9.72 10.34 -7.46
C ASP A 97 10.48 9.35 -8.36
N PRO A 98 10.02 8.10 -8.57
CA PRO A 98 10.69 7.19 -9.50
C PRO A 98 10.68 7.66 -10.96
N LEU A 99 9.78 8.57 -11.35
CA LEU A 99 9.71 9.13 -12.70
C LEU A 99 10.63 10.35 -12.87
N LEU A 100 11.04 11.00 -11.77
CA LEU A 100 11.85 12.21 -11.80
C LEU A 100 13.23 12.03 -12.46
N PRO A 101 13.98 10.91 -12.29
CA PRO A 101 15.27 10.75 -12.93
C PRO A 101 15.22 10.86 -14.46
N GLY A 102 14.21 10.26 -15.09
CA GLY A 102 14.05 10.33 -16.55
C GLY A 102 13.67 11.73 -17.04
N ILE A 103 12.82 12.43 -16.27
CA ILE A 103 12.45 13.83 -16.54
C ILE A 103 13.68 14.73 -16.38
N ALA A 104 14.41 14.60 -15.27
CA ALA A 104 15.61 15.38 -15.00
C ALA A 104 16.71 15.11 -16.03
N ALA A 105 16.93 13.85 -16.42
CA ALA A 105 17.89 13.48 -17.45
C ALA A 105 17.61 14.25 -18.75
N ARG A 106 16.35 14.26 -19.22
CA ARG A 106 15.94 14.99 -20.41
C ARG A 106 15.99 16.52 -20.23
N ASP A 107 15.30 17.03 -19.22
CA ASP A 107 14.95 18.46 -19.13
C ASP A 107 15.99 19.31 -18.40
N LEU A 108 16.77 18.72 -17.49
CA LEU A 108 17.79 19.44 -16.70
C LEU A 108 19.21 19.15 -17.17
N PHE A 109 19.47 17.92 -17.64
CA PHE A 109 20.82 17.49 -17.98
C PHE A 109 21.06 17.26 -19.48
N GLY A 110 20.05 17.43 -20.33
CA GLY A 110 20.20 17.29 -21.80
C GLY A 110 20.58 15.88 -22.24
N ARG A 111 20.16 14.86 -21.49
CA ARG A 111 20.42 13.43 -21.69
C ARG A 111 19.13 12.63 -21.93
N PRO A 112 18.41 12.89 -23.03
CA PRO A 112 17.18 12.15 -23.37
C PRO A 112 17.43 10.66 -23.64
N ASP A 113 18.68 10.26 -23.87
CA ASP A 113 19.12 8.88 -24.06
C ASP A 113 19.12 8.06 -22.76
N LEU A 114 19.21 8.72 -21.60
CA LEU A 114 19.17 8.07 -20.29
C LEU A 114 17.72 7.85 -19.85
N THR A 115 17.23 6.62 -20.04
CA THR A 115 15.89 6.20 -19.65
C THR A 115 15.91 5.33 -18.38
N PHE A 116 14.79 5.29 -17.66
CA PHE A 116 14.65 4.59 -16.39
C PHE A 116 13.49 3.56 -16.43
N PRO A 117 13.57 2.53 -17.29
CA PRO A 117 12.45 1.63 -17.56
C PRO A 117 11.97 0.88 -16.31
N PHE A 118 12.89 0.46 -15.43
CA PHE A 118 12.53 -0.21 -14.17
C PHE A 118 11.67 0.68 -13.26
N CYS A 119 11.99 1.97 -13.17
CA CYS A 119 11.23 2.89 -12.33
C CYS A 119 9.84 3.15 -12.93
N THR A 120 9.75 3.32 -14.25
CA THR A 120 8.48 3.49 -14.95
C THR A 120 7.58 2.26 -14.78
N LEU A 121 8.12 1.06 -14.98
CA LEU A 121 7.37 -0.18 -14.84
C LEU A 121 6.91 -0.39 -13.38
N ALA A 122 7.79 -0.10 -12.41
CA ALA A 122 7.43 -0.20 -11.01
C ALA A 122 6.27 0.74 -10.63
N VAL A 123 6.28 1.98 -11.12
CA VAL A 123 5.17 2.93 -10.88
C VAL A 123 3.87 2.44 -11.52
N GLN A 124 3.93 1.86 -12.73
CA GLN A 124 2.76 1.27 -13.38
C GLN A 124 2.21 0.07 -12.58
N ALA A 125 3.06 -0.89 -12.23
CA ALA A 125 2.67 -2.05 -11.43
C ALA A 125 2.05 -1.62 -10.09
N ASN A 126 2.68 -0.68 -9.38
CA ASN A 126 2.18 -0.13 -8.12
C ASN A 126 0.79 0.55 -8.26
N ARG A 127 0.55 1.24 -9.38
CA ARG A 127 -0.72 1.90 -9.67
C ARG A 127 -1.84 0.89 -9.96
N ASP A 128 -1.49 -0.26 -10.54
CA ASP A 128 -2.45 -1.28 -10.95
C ASP A 128 -2.84 -2.24 -9.81
N MET A 129 -2.10 -2.28 -8.70
CA MET A 129 -2.37 -3.10 -7.51
C MET A 129 -3.84 -3.05 -7.02
N PRO A 130 -4.47 -1.88 -6.80
CA PRO A 130 -5.88 -1.85 -6.39
C PRO A 130 -6.83 -2.48 -7.43
N LEU A 131 -6.48 -2.44 -8.71
CA LEU A 131 -7.25 -3.09 -9.78
C LEU A 131 -7.00 -4.61 -9.79
N VAL A 132 -5.79 -5.07 -9.45
CA VAL A 132 -5.50 -6.50 -9.22
C VAL A 132 -6.38 -7.03 -8.08
N THR A 133 -6.39 -6.33 -6.94
CA THR A 133 -7.28 -6.65 -5.81
C THR A 133 -8.74 -6.73 -6.26
N LEU A 134 -9.23 -5.71 -6.97
CA LEU A 134 -10.61 -5.69 -7.45
C LEU A 134 -10.91 -6.89 -8.36
N ARG A 135 -10.04 -7.20 -9.32
CA ARG A 135 -10.23 -8.37 -10.21
C ARG A 135 -10.34 -9.67 -9.44
N ARG A 136 -9.54 -9.87 -8.38
CA ARG A 136 -9.61 -11.06 -7.53
C ARG A 136 -10.93 -11.11 -6.75
N VAL A 137 -11.35 -10.00 -6.16
CA VAL A 137 -12.66 -9.90 -5.50
C VAL A 137 -13.78 -10.22 -6.50
N THR A 138 -13.76 -9.65 -7.70
CA THR A 138 -14.73 -9.92 -8.77
C THR A 138 -14.79 -11.40 -9.12
N ALA A 139 -13.63 -12.04 -9.35
CA ALA A 139 -13.56 -13.47 -9.66
C ALA A 139 -14.17 -14.32 -8.53
N LEU A 140 -13.84 -14.01 -7.28
CA LEU A 140 -14.36 -14.72 -6.11
C LEU A 140 -15.88 -14.49 -5.92
N LEU A 141 -16.43 -13.39 -6.41
CA LEU A 141 -17.87 -13.09 -6.40
C LEU A 141 -18.62 -13.58 -7.66
N GLY A 142 -17.98 -14.40 -8.50
CA GLY A 142 -18.61 -15.03 -9.67
C GLY A 142 -18.40 -14.27 -10.99
N GLY A 143 -17.42 -13.37 -11.06
CA GLY A 143 -17.00 -12.70 -12.29
C GLY A 143 -17.78 -11.43 -12.64
N ASN A 144 -18.72 -10.99 -11.79
CA ASN A 144 -19.50 -9.78 -12.01
C ASN A 144 -19.73 -9.01 -10.70
N LEU A 145 -19.61 -7.68 -10.74
CA LEU A 145 -19.86 -6.80 -9.60
C LEU A 145 -21.20 -6.04 -9.67
N ALA A 146 -21.97 -6.17 -10.75
CA ALA A 146 -23.24 -5.48 -10.89
C ALA A 146 -24.20 -5.81 -9.73
N GLY A 147 -24.58 -4.79 -8.97
CA GLY A 147 -25.46 -4.90 -7.80
C GLY A 147 -24.80 -5.48 -6.54
N LYS A 148 -23.52 -5.86 -6.59
CA LYS A 148 -22.76 -6.38 -5.44
C LYS A 148 -22.47 -5.28 -4.44
N LYS A 149 -22.57 -5.60 -3.15
CA LYS A 149 -22.28 -4.69 -2.04
C LYS A 149 -20.90 -4.97 -1.47
N LEU A 150 -20.00 -4.00 -1.59
CA LEU A 150 -18.63 -4.07 -1.09
C LEU A 150 -18.45 -3.07 0.06
N LEU A 151 -17.85 -3.51 1.16
CA LEU A 151 -17.39 -2.65 2.24
C LEU A 151 -15.86 -2.56 2.20
N LEU A 152 -15.32 -1.37 1.96
CA LEU A 152 -13.88 -1.08 1.99
C LEU A 152 -13.48 -0.54 3.36
N LEU A 153 -12.56 -1.21 4.03
CA LEU A 153 -12.01 -0.80 5.33
C LEU A 153 -10.61 -0.21 5.15
N GLY A 154 -10.52 1.12 5.31
CA GLY A 154 -9.34 1.92 5.09
C GLY A 154 -9.37 2.66 3.75
N VAL A 155 -9.41 4.00 3.81
CA VAL A 155 -9.35 4.87 2.62
C VAL A 155 -8.09 5.71 2.56
N SER A 156 -7.40 5.88 3.69
CA SER A 156 -6.12 6.58 3.75
C SER A 156 -5.04 5.87 2.93
N TYR A 157 -4.02 6.60 2.47
CA TYR A 157 -2.93 6.01 1.69
C TYR A 157 -1.98 5.14 2.55
N ARG A 158 -2.02 5.31 3.88
CA ARG A 158 -1.18 4.60 4.86
C ARG A 158 -1.93 4.48 6.19
N GLN A 159 -1.53 3.52 7.02
CA GLN A 159 -2.03 3.41 8.38
C GLN A 159 -1.75 4.62 9.26
N GLU A 160 -2.61 4.78 10.27
CA GLU A 160 -2.55 5.75 11.38
C GLU A 160 -2.50 7.22 10.95
N VAL A 161 -3.00 7.52 9.75
CA VAL A 161 -3.15 8.88 9.23
C VAL A 161 -4.50 9.00 8.50
N GLY A 162 -5.10 10.18 8.52
CA GLY A 162 -6.30 10.53 7.75
C GLY A 162 -5.96 11.24 6.43
N ASP A 163 -5.00 10.74 5.66
CA ASP A 163 -4.59 11.36 4.40
C ASP A 163 -4.97 10.44 3.24
N THR A 164 -5.91 10.89 2.40
CA THR A 164 -6.47 10.14 1.27
C THR A 164 -5.83 10.48 -0.07
N ARG A 165 -4.89 11.44 -0.10
CA ARG A 165 -4.34 11.95 -1.34
C ARG A 165 -3.54 10.86 -2.06
N HIS A 166 -3.92 10.60 -3.31
CA HIS A 166 -3.36 9.51 -4.13
C HIS A 166 -3.52 8.12 -3.49
N SER A 167 -4.55 7.91 -2.66
CA SER A 167 -4.80 6.60 -2.07
C SER A 167 -5.21 5.55 -3.13
N PRO A 168 -4.69 4.31 -3.05
CA PRO A 168 -5.15 3.21 -3.91
C PRO A 168 -6.65 2.90 -3.74
N ALA A 169 -7.22 3.22 -2.57
CA ALA A 169 -8.63 3.05 -2.27
C ALA A 169 -9.53 3.77 -3.28
N GLU A 170 -9.16 4.99 -3.67
CA GLU A 170 -9.94 5.76 -4.65
C GLU A 170 -10.03 5.02 -5.99
N THR A 171 -8.91 4.44 -6.44
CA THR A 171 -8.84 3.69 -7.69
C THR A 171 -9.73 2.45 -7.65
N LEU A 172 -9.69 1.68 -6.57
CA LEU A 172 -10.57 0.51 -6.40
C LEU A 172 -12.04 0.91 -6.39
N VAL A 173 -12.42 1.92 -5.60
CA VAL A 173 -13.82 2.34 -5.44
C VAL A 173 -14.40 2.82 -6.76
N ARG A 174 -13.66 3.67 -7.50
CA ARG A 174 -14.10 4.15 -8.82
C ARG A 174 -14.29 2.99 -9.80
N ALA A 175 -13.30 2.11 -9.93
CA ALA A 175 -13.37 0.97 -10.85
C ALA A 175 -14.48 -0.03 -10.47
N ALA A 176 -14.73 -0.24 -9.17
CA ALA A 176 -15.81 -1.11 -8.71
C ALA A 176 -17.19 -0.51 -9.03
N ARG A 177 -17.37 0.81 -8.81
CA ARG A 177 -18.61 1.53 -9.14
C ARG A 177 -18.86 1.56 -10.64
N GLU A 178 -17.82 1.73 -11.45
CA GLU A 178 -17.90 1.62 -12.92
C GLU A 178 -18.37 0.23 -13.38
N GLN A 179 -18.04 -0.84 -12.63
CA GLN A 179 -18.55 -2.19 -12.85
C GLN A 179 -19.93 -2.46 -12.22
N GLY A 180 -20.59 -1.44 -11.68
CA GLY A 180 -21.95 -1.53 -11.12
C GLY A 180 -22.02 -1.99 -9.65
N ALA A 181 -20.89 -2.04 -8.94
CA ALA A 181 -20.87 -2.34 -7.51
C ALA A 181 -21.42 -1.17 -6.67
N GLN A 182 -22.06 -1.49 -5.55
CA GLN A 182 -22.37 -0.57 -4.47
C GLN A 182 -21.24 -0.63 -3.45
N VAL A 183 -20.42 0.41 -3.39
CA VAL A 183 -19.25 0.44 -2.49
C VAL A 183 -19.49 1.43 -1.36
N SER A 184 -19.50 0.92 -0.13
CA SER A 184 -19.36 1.70 1.10
C SER A 184 -17.93 1.63 1.60
N ALA A 185 -17.48 2.67 2.28
CA ALA A 185 -16.14 2.74 2.83
C ALA A 185 -16.17 3.24 4.27
N HIS A 186 -15.13 2.92 5.03
CA HIS A 186 -14.92 3.38 6.39
C HIS A 186 -13.42 3.59 6.63
N ASP A 187 -13.05 4.61 7.41
CA ASP A 187 -11.68 4.85 7.88
C ASP A 187 -11.75 5.52 9.26
N PRO A 188 -11.07 5.00 10.31
CA PRO A 188 -11.20 5.51 11.68
C PRO A 188 -10.68 6.94 11.85
N TYR A 189 -9.90 7.47 10.90
CA TYR A 189 -9.33 8.81 10.97
C TYR A 189 -10.14 9.86 10.20
N LEU A 190 -11.23 9.46 9.54
CA LEU A 190 -11.94 10.32 8.59
C LEU A 190 -13.46 10.16 8.69
N THR A 191 -14.17 11.27 8.60
CA THR A 191 -15.64 11.31 8.48
C THR A 191 -16.11 11.86 7.13
N TRP A 192 -15.17 12.28 6.27
CA TRP A 192 -15.42 12.80 4.94
C TRP A 192 -14.30 12.36 4.00
N TRP A 193 -14.65 11.93 2.79
CA TRP A 193 -13.70 11.57 1.74
C TRP A 193 -13.71 12.65 0.63
N PRO A 194 -12.72 13.57 0.62
CA PRO A 194 -12.70 14.68 -0.32
C PRO A 194 -12.70 14.27 -1.80
N GLU A 195 -11.92 13.26 -2.16
CA GLU A 195 -11.73 12.84 -3.56
C GLU A 195 -13.00 12.23 -4.18
N LEU A 196 -13.87 11.63 -3.37
CA LEU A 196 -15.16 11.09 -3.82
C LEU A 196 -16.35 12.00 -3.48
N GLY A 197 -16.15 13.03 -2.66
CA GLY A 197 -17.20 13.96 -2.25
C GLY A 197 -18.31 13.30 -1.44
N GLU A 198 -17.96 12.34 -0.59
CA GLU A 198 -18.93 11.55 0.18
C GLU A 198 -18.55 11.43 1.67
N PRO A 199 -19.55 11.33 2.58
CA PRO A 199 -19.30 11.14 4.00
C PRO A 199 -18.84 9.70 4.27
N LEU A 200 -17.98 9.56 5.28
CA LEU A 200 -17.58 8.28 5.84
C LEU A 200 -18.28 8.06 7.18
N PRO A 201 -18.76 6.83 7.48
CA PRO A 201 -19.35 6.53 8.77
C PRO A 201 -18.36 6.81 9.90
N PRO A 202 -18.78 7.41 11.03
CA PRO A 202 -17.90 7.69 12.16
C PRO A 202 -17.57 6.44 13.00
N ALA A 203 -18.30 5.34 12.78
CA ALA A 203 -18.10 4.06 13.44
C ALA A 203 -18.07 2.94 12.40
N LEU A 204 -17.41 1.84 12.76
CA LEU A 204 -17.27 0.68 11.89
C LEU A 204 -18.65 0.14 11.46
N PRO A 205 -18.99 0.14 10.16
CA PRO A 205 -20.29 -0.33 9.69
C PRO A 205 -20.49 -1.82 9.95
N SER A 206 -21.76 -2.24 10.05
CA SER A 206 -22.10 -3.67 10.11
C SER A 206 -21.76 -4.37 8.78
N PRO A 207 -21.22 -5.60 8.80
CA PRO A 207 -20.98 -6.39 7.60
C PRO A 207 -22.25 -7.06 7.05
N ALA A 208 -23.39 -6.93 7.73
CA ALA A 208 -24.64 -7.56 7.32
C ALA A 208 -25.09 -7.13 5.92
N GLY A 209 -25.36 -8.12 5.06
CA GLY A 209 -25.81 -7.89 3.68
C GLY A 209 -24.72 -7.46 2.71
N MET A 210 -23.45 -7.42 3.12
CA MET A 210 -22.31 -7.23 2.21
C MET A 210 -22.00 -8.53 1.48
N ASP A 211 -21.65 -8.43 0.20
CA ASP A 211 -21.10 -9.54 -0.58
C ASP A 211 -19.61 -9.74 -0.28
N ALA A 212 -18.87 -8.64 -0.08
CA ALA A 212 -17.48 -8.69 0.36
C ALA A 212 -17.09 -7.53 1.28
N VAL A 213 -16.12 -7.80 2.15
CA VAL A 213 -15.42 -6.81 2.97
C VAL A 213 -13.95 -6.86 2.57
N VAL A 214 -13.38 -5.71 2.19
CA VAL A 214 -11.99 -5.58 1.76
C VAL A 214 -11.21 -4.79 2.81
N PHE A 215 -10.23 -5.43 3.46
CA PHE A 215 -9.31 -4.77 4.39
C PHE A 215 -8.14 -4.18 3.60
N ALA A 216 -8.16 -2.87 3.38
CA ALA A 216 -7.25 -2.16 2.48
C ALA A 216 -6.09 -1.47 3.20
N VAL A 217 -6.34 -0.89 4.37
CA VAL A 217 -5.33 -0.18 5.16
C VAL A 217 -5.22 -0.83 6.51
N ALA A 218 -4.00 -1.15 6.93
CA ALA A 218 -3.75 -1.80 8.20
C ALA A 218 -3.80 -0.77 9.34
N HIS A 219 -4.95 -0.20 9.65
CA HIS A 219 -5.12 0.62 10.86
C HIS A 219 -5.20 -0.28 12.11
N ASP A 220 -4.71 0.21 13.25
CA ASP A 220 -4.77 -0.52 14.53
C ASP A 220 -6.22 -0.91 14.88
N ALA A 221 -7.17 -0.01 14.64
CA ALA A 221 -8.60 -0.29 14.83
C ALA A 221 -9.12 -1.53 14.07
N TYR A 222 -8.49 -1.91 12.96
CA TYR A 222 -8.84 -3.11 12.20
C TYR A 222 -7.99 -4.32 12.61
N ARG A 223 -6.71 -4.11 12.94
CA ARG A 223 -5.84 -5.17 13.49
C ARG A 223 -6.40 -5.72 14.80
N ASP A 224 -6.92 -4.84 15.65
CA ASP A 224 -7.40 -5.18 16.99
C ASP A 224 -8.90 -5.57 17.01
N LEU A 225 -9.55 -5.62 15.84
CA LEU A 225 -10.96 -5.93 15.72
C LEU A 225 -11.25 -7.37 16.16
N ASP A 226 -12.20 -7.54 17.09
CA ASP A 226 -12.86 -8.85 17.30
C ASP A 226 -13.73 -9.17 16.08
N LEU A 227 -13.10 -9.82 15.10
CA LEU A 227 -13.70 -10.07 13.80
C LEU A 227 -14.93 -10.99 13.91
N ALA A 228 -14.89 -11.99 14.80
CA ALA A 228 -16.01 -12.93 14.98
C ALA A 228 -17.23 -12.23 15.58
N ALA A 229 -17.02 -11.40 16.62
CA ALA A 229 -18.09 -10.61 17.20
C ALA A 229 -18.65 -9.59 16.21
N TRP A 230 -17.79 -8.90 15.46
CA TRP A 230 -18.21 -7.91 14.46
C TRP A 230 -18.99 -8.52 13.29
N LEU A 231 -18.60 -9.73 12.84
CA LEU A 231 -19.34 -10.46 11.81
C LEU A 231 -20.78 -10.73 12.22
N ASN A 232 -21.03 -11.05 13.50
CA ASN A 232 -22.37 -11.22 14.07
C ASN A 232 -23.30 -12.09 13.18
N GLY A 233 -22.79 -13.20 12.66
CA GLY A 233 -23.52 -14.13 11.79
C GLY A 233 -23.54 -13.76 10.29
N ALA A 234 -23.07 -12.57 9.90
CA ALA A 234 -22.83 -12.23 8.50
C ALA A 234 -21.71 -13.12 7.92
N ARG A 235 -21.83 -13.44 6.62
CA ARG A 235 -20.87 -14.31 5.91
C ARG A 235 -20.40 -13.70 4.57
N PRO A 236 -19.92 -12.44 4.56
CA PRO A 236 -19.34 -11.88 3.33
C PRO A 236 -18.06 -12.62 2.95
N LEU A 237 -17.60 -12.43 1.71
CA LEU A 237 -16.20 -12.68 1.38
C LEU A 237 -15.32 -11.72 2.20
N ILE A 238 -14.39 -12.24 3.00
CA ILE A 238 -13.35 -11.45 3.65
C ILE A 238 -12.12 -11.45 2.74
N PHE A 239 -11.73 -10.26 2.28
CA PHE A 239 -10.56 -10.07 1.43
C PHE A 239 -9.52 -9.20 2.14
N ASP A 240 -8.42 -9.80 2.58
CA ASP A 240 -7.31 -9.06 3.18
C ASP A 240 -6.34 -8.58 2.09
N ALA A 241 -6.49 -7.33 1.67
CA ALA A 241 -5.71 -6.79 0.57
C ALA A 241 -4.31 -6.34 0.97
N ASN A 242 -4.04 -6.19 2.27
CA ASN A 242 -2.81 -5.53 2.73
C ASN A 242 -2.21 -6.16 4.00
N HIS A 243 -2.50 -7.43 4.26
CA HIS A 243 -2.05 -8.17 5.44
C HIS A 243 -2.41 -7.47 6.75
N VAL A 244 -3.70 -7.09 6.86
CA VAL A 244 -4.27 -6.41 8.03
C VAL A 244 -4.63 -7.41 9.11
N LEU A 245 -5.16 -8.57 8.74
CA LEU A 245 -5.75 -9.54 9.65
C LEU A 245 -4.70 -10.55 10.14
N SER A 246 -4.72 -10.81 11.44
CA SER A 246 -3.94 -11.88 12.05
C SER A 246 -4.44 -13.27 11.61
N PRO A 247 -3.60 -14.32 11.69
CA PRO A 247 -4.04 -15.70 11.47
C PRO A 247 -5.27 -16.08 12.30
N ALA A 248 -5.32 -15.68 13.57
CA ALA A 248 -6.45 -15.95 14.45
C ALA A 248 -7.76 -15.30 13.97
N GLN A 249 -7.70 -14.07 13.44
CA GLN A 249 -8.87 -13.42 12.85
C GLN A 249 -9.34 -14.16 11.57
N LEU A 250 -8.40 -14.56 10.70
CA LEU A 250 -8.72 -15.30 9.48
C LEU A 250 -9.38 -16.66 9.79
N ASP A 251 -8.84 -17.39 10.78
CA ASP A 251 -9.41 -18.65 11.26
C ASP A 251 -10.79 -18.45 11.88
N ALA A 252 -10.99 -17.38 12.66
CA ALA A 252 -12.28 -17.04 13.23
C ALA A 252 -13.33 -16.71 12.14
N ALA A 253 -12.95 -15.98 11.09
CA ALA A 253 -13.84 -15.71 9.95
C ALA A 253 -14.23 -17.00 9.21
N ARG A 254 -13.28 -17.91 9.00
CA ARG A 254 -13.56 -19.24 8.42
C ARG A 254 -14.47 -20.08 9.31
N ALA A 255 -14.25 -20.09 10.62
CA ALA A 255 -15.09 -20.78 11.58
C ALA A 255 -16.52 -20.21 11.62
N ALA A 256 -16.68 -18.90 11.40
CA ALA A 256 -17.97 -18.25 11.18
C ALA A 256 -18.61 -18.59 9.81
N GLY A 257 -17.89 -19.29 8.94
CA GLY A 257 -18.32 -19.73 7.62
C GLY A 257 -18.19 -18.67 6.53
N CYS A 258 -17.33 -17.68 6.72
CA CYS A 258 -16.94 -16.75 5.65
C CYS A 258 -15.95 -17.44 4.70
N ARG A 259 -16.02 -17.07 3.42
CA ARG A 259 -14.90 -17.29 2.51
C ARG A 259 -13.83 -16.25 2.81
N VAL A 260 -12.57 -16.63 2.81
CA VAL A 260 -11.45 -15.75 3.15
C VAL A 260 -10.39 -15.85 2.06
N ALA A 261 -9.90 -14.72 1.60
CA ALA A 261 -8.80 -14.63 0.62
C ALA A 261 -7.95 -13.39 0.94
N GLY A 262 -6.76 -13.30 0.34
CA GLY A 262 -5.92 -12.12 0.50
C GLY A 262 -4.77 -12.05 -0.48
N ILE A 263 -4.14 -10.88 -0.56
CA ILE A 263 -2.96 -10.65 -1.40
C ILE A 263 -1.75 -11.35 -0.78
N GLY A 264 -1.01 -12.12 -1.59
CA GLY A 264 0.13 -12.94 -1.17
C GLY A 264 -0.24 -14.21 -0.38
N ARG A 265 -1.53 -14.56 -0.33
CA ARG A 265 -2.07 -15.66 0.49
C ARG A 265 -2.62 -16.79 -0.37
N GLY A 266 -1.74 -17.53 -1.01
CA GLY A 266 -2.11 -18.72 -1.80
C GLY A 266 -2.68 -19.86 -0.96
N ASP A 267 -2.33 -19.89 0.32
CA ASP A 267 -2.87 -20.82 1.32
C ASP A 267 -4.36 -20.57 1.66
N LEU A 268 -4.90 -19.41 1.27
CA LEU A 268 -6.27 -19.04 1.57
C LEU A 268 -7.29 -19.38 0.46
N ALA A 269 -6.80 -19.62 -0.75
CA ALA A 269 -7.61 -19.80 -1.96
C ALA A 269 -8.35 -21.14 -2.05
#